data_AF-A0A367LSV9-F1
#
_entry.id   AF-A0A367LSV9-F1
#
_cell.length_a   1.000
_cell.length_b   1.000
_cell.length_c   1.000
_cell.angle_alpha   90.00
_cell.angle_beta   90.00
_cell.angle_gamma   90.00
#
_symmetry.space_group_name_H-M   'P 1'
#
loop_
_entity.id
_entity.type
_entity.pdbx_description
1 polymer ?
#
loop_
_entity_poly.entity_id
_entity_poly.type
_entity_poly.pdbx_seq_one_letter_code
_entity_poly.pdbx_strand_id
1 'polypeptide(L)' 'VGEVLDGQYIVESRFLLDAQVRRGIDSMGQGDALNDVVLHPGKSTRMIEFELYIDGQFVCSQKADGLIVA' A
#
# COMPACT_ATOMS: atom_id res chain seq x y z
N VAL A 1 -13.25 13.12 -26.56
CA VAL A 1 -12.34 12.05 -27.02
C VAL A 1 -11.48 12.52 -28.19
N GLY A 2 -12.04 13.19 -29.21
CA GLY A 2 -11.26 13.76 -30.34
C GLY A 2 -10.02 14.55 -29.89
N GLU A 3 -10.17 15.52 -28.99
CA GLU A 3 -9.06 16.35 -28.50
C GLU A 3 -7.88 15.56 -27.88
N VAL A 4 -8.16 14.48 -27.14
CA VAL A 4 -7.11 13.61 -26.57
C VAL A 4 -6.39 12.85 -27.69
N LEU A 5 -7.13 12.37 -28.68
CA LEU A 5 -6.57 11.71 -29.87
C LEU A 5 -5.81 12.69 -30.77
N ASP A 6 -6.20 13.98 -30.75
CA ASP A 6 -5.54 15.09 -31.42
C ASP A 6 -4.30 15.59 -30.64
N GLY A 7 -3.90 14.89 -29.57
CA GLY A 7 -2.68 15.17 -28.81
C GLY A 7 -2.82 16.25 -27.76
N GLN A 8 -4.04 16.73 -27.46
CA GLN A 8 -4.30 17.72 -26.43
C GLN A 8 -4.41 17.06 -25.05
N TYR A 9 -3.28 16.53 -24.56
CA TYR A 9 -3.14 16.01 -23.20
C TYR A 9 -1.79 16.39 -22.61
N ILE A 10 -1.68 16.28 -21.28
CA ILE A 10 -0.44 16.49 -20.54
C ILE A 10 -0.08 15.18 -19.85
N VAL A 11 1.19 14.80 -19.92
CA VAL A 11 1.73 13.62 -19.23
C VAL A 11 2.42 14.08 -17.96
N GLU A 12 2.10 13.42 -16.86
CA GLU A 12 2.81 13.57 -15.60
C GLU A 12 3.34 12.21 -15.14
N SER A 13 4.53 12.22 -14.54
CA SER A 13 5.08 11.05 -13.87
C SER A 13 4.70 11.09 -12.39
N ARG A 14 4.14 9.99 -11.89
CA ARG A 14 3.81 9.80 -10.47
C ARG A 14 4.50 8.53 -9.99
N PHE A 15 5.03 8.57 -8.77
CA PHE A 15 5.57 7.36 -8.16
C PHE A 15 4.42 6.45 -7.72
N LEU A 16 4.69 5.15 -7.69
CA LEU A 16 3.79 4.15 -7.12
C LEU A 16 4.39 3.64 -5.81
N LEU A 17 3.53 3.22 -4.90
CA LEU A 17 3.91 2.47 -3.72
C LEU A 17 4.05 0.99 -4.10
N ASP A 18 5.25 0.42 -3.93
CA ASP A 18 5.49 -1.03 -4.05
C ASP A 18 5.15 -1.71 -2.72
N ALA A 19 4.26 -2.69 -2.74
CA ALA A 19 3.86 -3.44 -1.57
C ALA A 19 4.10 -4.94 -1.76
N GLN A 20 4.70 -5.58 -0.75
CA GLN A 20 4.97 -7.02 -0.75
C GLN A 20 4.46 -7.67 0.53
N VAL A 21 3.77 -8.79 0.36
CA VAL A 21 3.35 -9.66 1.47
C VAL A 21 4.35 -10.79 1.58
N ARG A 22 5.00 -10.91 2.75
CA ARG A 22 5.99 -11.96 3.01
C ARG A 22 5.61 -12.80 4.21
N ARG A 23 5.99 -14.08 4.18
CA ARG A 23 5.96 -14.98 5.33
C ARG A 23 7.37 -15.50 5.57
N GLY A 24 8.05 -14.92 6.56
CA GLY A 24 9.48 -15.14 6.73
C GLY A 24 10.25 -14.62 5.51
N ILE A 25 11.00 -15.49 4.84
CA ILE A 25 11.76 -15.16 3.63
C ILE A 25 10.95 -15.33 2.33
N ASP A 26 9.78 -15.97 2.40
CA ASP A 26 9.00 -16.32 1.21
C ASP A 26 8.06 -15.17 0.81
N SER A 27 8.10 -14.80 -0.47
CA SER A 27 7.14 -13.84 -1.05
C SER A 27 5.81 -14.53 -1.32
N MET A 28 4.74 -14.01 -0.75
CA MET A 28 3.37 -14.52 -0.90
C MET A 28 2.56 -13.74 -1.94
N GLY A 29 2.93 -12.48 -2.19
CA GLY A 29 2.26 -11.61 -3.15
C GLY A 29 2.91 -10.23 -3.19
N GLN A 30 2.67 -9.53 -4.30
CA GLN A 30 3.17 -8.18 -4.54
C GLN A 30 2.14 -7.39 -5.36
N GLY A 31 2.14 -6.07 -5.20
CA GLY A 31 1.38 -5.17 -6.06
C GLY A 31 1.81 -3.72 -5.88
N ASP A 32 1.54 -2.91 -6.90
CA ASP A 32 1.79 -1.48 -6.90
C ASP A 32 0.48 -0.71 -6.63
N ALA A 33 0.57 0.39 -5.88
CA ALA A 33 -0.54 1.30 -5.64
C ALA A 33 -0.20 2.72 -6.07
N LEU A 34 -1.12 3.36 -6.79
CA LEU A 34 -1.00 4.79 -7.14
C LEU A 34 -1.39 5.71 -5.99
N ASN A 35 -2.35 5.28 -5.16
CA ASN A 35 -2.87 6.06 -4.05
C ASN A 35 -2.39 5.47 -2.72
N ASP A 36 -3.01 4.37 -2.28
CA ASP A 36 -2.78 3.85 -0.93
C ASP A 36 -2.65 2.33 -0.90
N VAL A 37 -1.92 1.84 0.10
CA VAL A 37 -1.86 0.42 0.50
C VAL A 37 -2.57 0.26 1.83
N VAL A 38 -3.57 -0.63 1.88
CA VAL A 38 -4.41 -0.84 3.07
C VAL A 38 -4.19 -2.23 3.66
N LEU A 39 -3.70 -2.28 4.90
CA LEU A 39 -3.69 -3.47 5.73
C LEU A 39 -4.99 -3.50 6.56
N HIS A 40 -5.78 -4.57 6.45
CA HIS A 40 -7.02 -4.73 7.22
C HIS A 40 -7.31 -6.21 7.55
N PRO A 41 -8.07 -6.53 8.61
CA PRO A 41 -8.42 -7.89 9.05
C PRO A 41 -9.32 -8.70 8.08
N GLY A 42 -9.41 -8.30 6.82
CA GLY A 42 -10.30 -8.93 5.85
C GLY A 42 -11.76 -8.76 6.23
N LYS A 43 -12.47 -9.89 6.37
CA LYS A 43 -13.91 -9.94 6.73
C LYS A 43 -14.18 -9.88 8.23
N SER A 44 -13.14 -9.86 9.07
CA SER A 44 -13.29 -9.81 10.53
C SER A 44 -13.43 -8.36 11.00
N THR A 45 -14.39 -8.09 11.89
CA THR A 45 -14.60 -6.77 12.52
C THR A 45 -13.75 -6.56 13.77
N ARG A 46 -12.61 -7.25 13.87
CA ARG A 46 -11.73 -7.19 15.04
C ARG A 46 -10.48 -6.40 14.73
N MET A 47 -10.10 -5.53 15.66
CA MET A 47 -8.78 -4.91 15.62
C MET A 47 -7.67 -5.95 15.55
N ILE A 48 -6.68 -5.68 14.71
CA ILE A 48 -5.43 -6.41 14.60
C ILE A 48 -4.35 -5.70 15.41
N GLU A 49 -3.41 -6.48 15.94
CA GLU A 49 -2.21 -5.97 16.57
C GLU A 49 -1.03 -6.19 15.62
N PHE A 50 -0.24 -5.16 15.40
CA PHE A 50 0.94 -5.21 14.54
C PHE A 50 2.02 -4.26 15.04
N GLU A 51 3.25 -4.55 14.64
CA GLU A 51 4.42 -3.71 14.89
C GLU A 51 4.77 -2.95 13.61
N LEU A 52 5.11 -1.68 13.77
CA LEU A 52 5.57 -0.83 12.67
C LEU A 52 7.10 -0.70 12.71
N TYR A 53 7.72 -1.02 11.59
CA TYR A 53 9.14 -0.83 11.36
C TYR A 53 9.34 0.14 10.19
N ILE A 54 10.18 1.16 10.38
CA ILE A 54 10.61 2.09 9.32
C ILE A 54 12.12 1.95 9.18
N ASP A 55 12.59 1.72 7.96
CA ASP A 55 14.00 1.45 7.67
C ASP A 55 14.62 0.35 8.55
N GLY A 56 13.80 -0.67 8.88
CA GLY A 56 14.18 -1.79 9.74
C GLY A 56 14.23 -1.46 11.24
N GLN A 57 13.93 -0.23 11.64
CA GLN A 57 13.89 0.18 13.04
C GLN A 57 12.49 0.09 13.60
N PHE A 58 12.35 -0.49 14.80
CA PHE A 58 11.08 -0.54 15.50
C PHE A 58 10.62 0.88 15.88
N VAL A 59 9.36 1.19 15.56
CA VAL A 59 8.75 2.49 15.87
C VAL A 59 7.71 2.33 16.98
N CYS A 60 6.72 1.46 16.78
CA CYS A 60 5.65 1.22 17.76
C CYS A 60 4.95 -0.13 17.54
N SER A 61 4.20 -0.55 18.56
CA SER A 61 3.17 -1.60 18.45
C SER A 61 1.79 -0.95 18.61
N GLN A 62 0.85 -1.33 17.76
CA GLN A 62 -0.48 -0.75 17.73
C GLN A 62 -1.57 -1.81 17.55
N LYS A 63 -2.69 -1.59 18.23
CA LYS A 63 -3.95 -2.30 18.00
C LYS A 63 -4.92 -1.38 17.27
N ALA A 64 -5.32 -1.74 16.06
CA ALA A 64 -6.17 -0.91 15.19
C ALA A 64 -7.02 -1.77 14.24
N ASP A 65 -8.02 -1.16 13.59
CA ASP A 65 -8.81 -1.81 12.55
C ASP A 65 -8.05 -1.99 11.22
N GLY A 66 -6.86 -1.39 11.11
CA GLY A 66 -6.00 -1.48 9.95
C GLY A 66 -4.91 -0.41 9.94
N LEU A 67 -4.17 -0.36 8.85
CA LEU A 67 -3.17 0.66 8.55
C LEU A 67 -3.31 1.08 7.08
N ILE A 68 -3.19 2.37 6.81
CA ILE A 68 -3.16 2.93 5.46
C ILE A 68 -1.79 3.58 5.28
N VAL A 69 -1.12 3.26 4.16
CA VAL A 69 0.12 3.91 3.72
C VAL A 69 -0.17 4.62 2.41
N ALA A 70 0.18 5.90 2.31
CA ALA A 70 -0.16 6.82 1.23
C ALA A 70 1.02 7.73 0.89
#